data_AF-A0A158Q5S0-F1
#
_entry.id   AF-A0A158Q5S0-F1
#
_cell.length_a   1.000
_cell.length_b   1.000
_cell.length_c   1.000
_cell.angle_alpha   90.00
_cell.angle_beta   90.00
_cell.angle_gamma   90.00
#
_symmetry.space_group_name_H-M   'P 1'
#
loop_
_entity.id
_entity.type
_entity.pdbx_description
1 polymer ?
#
loop_
_entity_poly.entity_id
_entity_poly.type
_entity_poly.pdbx_seq_one_letter_code
_entity_poly.pdbx_strand_id
1 'polypeptide(L)'
;MLISSVISAFITRSYKELCEFDCQLHCCVFDRDRSRLKELTESDCVRNNLRVQIEEYLTRLSQITGRRLINCFLVLKFLELDSRGNQYLLAEETSINTPAIACAIVTKDFEAQSCEQLSLRVCSIIYRKSDMGGSNYLSF
;
A
#
# COMPACT_ATOMS: atom_id res chain seq x y z
N MET A 1 25.50 -18.07 -15.14
CA MET A 1 24.75 -18.35 -13.91
C MET A 1 23.97 -17.10 -13.57
N LEU A 2 22.65 -17.11 -13.76
CA LEU A 2 21.80 -15.97 -13.40
C LEU A 2 21.82 -15.85 -11.87
N ILE A 3 22.58 -14.88 -11.37
CA ILE A 3 22.47 -14.45 -9.97
C ILE A 3 21.10 -13.80 -9.89
N SER A 4 20.08 -14.60 -9.55
CA SER A 4 18.85 -14.07 -8.99
C SER A 4 19.29 -13.28 -7.76
N SER A 5 19.31 -11.96 -7.89
CA SER A 5 19.54 -11.04 -6.79
C SER A 5 18.45 -11.30 -5.76
N VAL A 6 18.79 -12.10 -4.74
CA VAL A 6 17.93 -12.29 -3.58
C VAL A 6 17.99 -10.99 -2.79
N ILE A 7 17.01 -10.13 -3.01
CA ILE A 7 16.81 -8.94 -2.20
C ILE A 7 16.34 -9.43 -0.83
N SER A 8 17.21 -9.31 0.18
CA SER A 8 16.90 -9.66 1.57
C SER A 8 16.66 -8.37 2.35
N ALA A 9 15.39 -8.04 2.55
CA ALA A 9 14.96 -6.92 3.37
C ALA A 9 14.58 -7.40 4.78
N PHE A 10 14.96 -6.64 5.81
CA PHE A 10 14.46 -6.84 7.17
C PHE A 10 13.37 -5.82 7.46
N ILE A 11 12.20 -6.29 7.88
CA ILE A 11 11.05 -5.45 8.22
C ILE A 11 10.69 -5.75 9.68
N THR A 12 10.48 -4.69 10.46
CA THR A 12 10.03 -4.80 11.85
C THR A 12 8.57 -4.36 11.95
N ARG A 13 7.71 -5.24 12.45
CA ARG A 13 6.29 -4.96 12.70
C ARG A 13 5.87 -5.55 14.04
N SER A 14 4.95 -4.87 14.70
CA SER A 14 4.25 -5.37 15.87
C SER A 14 3.30 -6.51 15.49
N TYR A 15 2.97 -7.35 16.46
CA TYR A 15 2.00 -8.43 16.25
C TYR A 15 0.60 -7.90 15.88
N LYS A 16 0.23 -6.73 16.41
CA LYS A 16 -1.02 -6.05 16.05
C LYS A 16 -1.06 -5.69 14.57
N GLU A 17 0.00 -5.09 14.05
CA GLU A 17 0.11 -4.77 12.62
C GLU A 17 0.03 -6.05 11.76
N LEU A 18 0.56 -7.18 12.23
CA LEU A 18 0.42 -8.47 11.54
C LEU A 18 -1.03 -8.98 11.52
N CYS A 19 -1.81 -8.75 12.58
CA CYS A 19 -3.24 -9.07 12.60
C CYS A 19 -4.03 -8.17 11.63
N GLU A 20 -3.72 -6.87 11.59
CA GLU A 20 -4.32 -5.93 10.63
C GLU A 20 -3.98 -6.32 9.18
N PHE A 21 -2.73 -6.73 8.94
CA PHE A 21 -2.29 -7.27 7.65
C PHE A 21 -3.09 -8.52 7.26
N ASP A 22 -3.26 -9.47 8.18
CA ASP A 22 -4.04 -10.70 7.94
C ASP A 22 -5.49 -10.38 7.54
N CYS A 23 -6.13 -9.43 8.24
CA CYS A 23 -7.46 -8.96 7.90
C CYS A 23 -7.52 -8.38 6.48
N GLN A 24 -6.61 -7.47 6.14
CA GLN A 24 -6.59 -6.84 4.81
C GLN A 24 -6.23 -7.81 3.69
N LEU A 25 -5.32 -8.75 3.96
CA LEU A 25 -4.96 -9.80 3.02
C LEU A 25 -6.20 -10.62 2.63
N HIS A 26 -7.06 -10.92 3.60
CA HIS A 26 -8.27 -11.70 3.37
C HIS A 26 -9.45 -10.87 2.85
N CYS A 27 -9.49 -9.57 3.14
CA CYS A 27 -10.46 -8.66 2.56
C CYS A 27 -10.20 -8.35 1.08
N CYS A 28 -8.93 -8.36 0.63
CA CYS A 28 -8.56 -7.81 -0.68
C CYS A 28 -7.84 -8.79 -1.62
N VAL A 29 -7.20 -9.85 -1.13
CA VAL A 29 -6.27 -10.65 -1.94
C VAL A 29 -6.65 -12.14 -1.98
N PHE A 30 -7.00 -12.73 -0.85
CA PHE A 30 -7.26 -14.16 -0.75
C PHE A 30 -8.53 -14.46 0.03
N ASP A 31 -9.36 -15.37 -0.48
CA ASP A 31 -10.39 -16.00 0.36
C ASP A 31 -9.72 -16.83 1.45
N ARG A 32 -10.20 -16.69 2.69
CA ARG A 32 -9.65 -17.41 3.86
C ARG A 32 -9.66 -18.92 3.70
N ASP A 33 -10.76 -19.47 3.22
CA ASP A 33 -10.91 -20.91 3.01
C ASP A 33 -9.91 -21.44 1.96
N ARG A 34 -9.55 -20.61 0.99
CA ARG A 34 -8.62 -20.98 -0.09
C ARG A 34 -7.17 -20.77 0.31
N SER A 35 -6.86 -19.72 1.06
CA SER A 35 -5.51 -19.45 1.54
C SER A 35 -5.05 -20.55 2.50
N ARG A 36 -5.98 -21.08 3.32
CA ARG A 36 -5.68 -21.96 4.45
C ARG A 36 -4.67 -21.34 5.42
N LEU A 37 -4.60 -20.01 5.44
CA LEU A 37 -3.84 -19.29 6.45
C LEU A 37 -4.61 -19.35 7.77
N LYS A 38 -3.88 -19.54 8.85
CA LYS A 38 -4.44 -19.47 10.19
C LYS A 38 -4.90 -18.04 10.46
N GLU A 39 -6.09 -17.90 11.04
CA GLU A 39 -6.56 -16.62 11.56
C GLU A 39 -5.66 -16.11 12.68
N LEU A 40 -5.19 -14.87 12.56
CA LEU A 40 -4.42 -14.19 13.58
C LEU A 40 -5.32 -13.24 14.36
N THR A 41 -5.40 -13.43 15.68
CA THR A 41 -6.13 -12.54 16.57
C THR A 41 -5.19 -11.96 17.63
N GLU A 42 -5.48 -10.75 18.11
CA GLU A 42 -4.67 -10.10 19.15
C GLU A 42 -4.57 -10.94 20.44
N SER A 43 -5.59 -11.74 20.75
CA SER A 43 -5.61 -12.66 21.89
C SER A 43 -4.52 -13.73 21.85
N ASP A 44 -3.95 -14.00 20.67
CA ASP A 44 -2.90 -14.99 20.51
C ASP A 44 -1.53 -14.52 21.01
N CYS A 45 -1.35 -13.20 21.20
CA CYS A 45 -0.06 -12.61 21.59
C CYS A 45 0.48 -13.12 22.93
N VAL A 46 -0.38 -13.65 23.79
CA VAL A 46 -0.05 -14.14 25.13
C VAL A 46 0.37 -15.63 25.11
N ARG A 47 0.31 -16.31 23.95
CA ARG A 47 0.66 -17.73 23.87
C ARG A 47 2.17 -17.95 23.86
N ASN A 48 2.64 -18.93 24.63
CA ASN A 48 4.06 -19.35 24.69
C ASN A 48 4.67 -19.76 23.34
N ASN A 49 3.85 -20.03 22.33
CA ASN A 49 4.28 -20.50 21.00
C ASN A 49 4.05 -19.47 19.88
N LEU A 50 3.92 -18.18 20.20
CA LEU A 50 3.62 -17.13 19.22
C LEU A 50 4.59 -17.15 18.02
N ARG A 51 5.90 -17.31 18.29
CA ARG A 51 6.93 -17.34 17.25
C ARG A 51 6.72 -18.47 16.23
N VAL A 52 6.44 -19.69 16.72
CA VAL A 52 6.19 -20.85 15.85
C VAL A 52 4.96 -20.61 14.99
N GLN A 53 3.91 -20.01 15.55
CA GLN A 53 2.69 -19.70 14.79
C GLN A 53 2.92 -18.65 13.71
N ILE A 54 3.74 -17.64 13.99
CA ILE A 54 4.12 -16.63 13.00
C ILE A 54 4.97 -17.26 11.89
N GLU A 55 5.93 -18.10 12.24
CA GLU A 55 6.78 -18.81 11.28
C GLU A 55 5.94 -19.71 10.36
N GLU A 56 4.99 -20.48 10.91
CA GLU A 56 4.05 -21.30 10.13
C GLU A 56 3.16 -20.45 9.22
N TYR A 57 2.62 -19.34 9.73
CA TYR A 57 1.78 -18.42 8.96
C TYR A 57 2.55 -17.81 7.78
N LEU A 58 3.75 -17.28 8.02
CA LEU A 58 4.58 -16.68 6.97
C LEU A 58 5.10 -17.72 5.97
N THR A 59 5.41 -18.93 6.44
CA THR A 59 5.77 -20.06 5.57
C THR A 59 4.61 -20.37 4.62
N ARG A 60 3.39 -20.48 5.15
CA ARG A 60 2.21 -20.71 4.33
C ARG A 60 1.94 -19.55 3.36
N LEU A 61 2.10 -18.32 3.83
CA LEU A 61 1.93 -17.12 3.01
C LEU A 61 2.87 -17.14 1.81
N SER A 62 4.16 -17.43 2.02
CA SER A 62 5.15 -17.49 0.93
C SER A 62 4.82 -18.54 -0.14
N GLN A 63 4.20 -19.66 0.24
CA GLN A 63 3.76 -20.70 -0.70
C GLN A 63 2.61 -20.24 -1.59
N ILE A 64 1.67 -19.44 -1.06
CA ILE A 64 0.50 -19.00 -1.83
C ILE A 64 0.77 -17.73 -2.66
N THR A 65 1.77 -16.94 -2.30
CA THR A 65 2.12 -15.71 -3.01
C THR A 65 3.06 -15.93 -4.20
N GLY A 66 3.72 -17.09 -4.30
CA GLY A 66 4.85 -17.33 -5.22
C GLY A 66 4.70 -16.98 -6.70
N ARG A 67 3.49 -16.82 -7.25
CA ARG A 67 3.26 -16.33 -8.64
C ARG A 67 2.12 -15.32 -8.77
N ARG A 68 1.47 -14.94 -7.68
CA ARG A 68 0.27 -14.10 -7.73
C ARG A 68 0.68 -12.65 -7.51
N LEU A 69 0.33 -11.78 -8.45
CA LEU A 69 0.54 -10.33 -8.31
C LEU A 69 -0.31 -9.81 -7.14
N ILE A 70 0.34 -9.49 -6.03
CA ILE A 70 -0.27 -8.73 -4.94
C ILE A 70 -0.18 -7.26 -5.32
N ASN A 71 -1.31 -6.66 -5.68
CA ASN A 71 -1.40 -5.24 -6.02
C ASN A 71 -2.13 -4.41 -4.94
N CYS A 72 -2.57 -5.05 -3.84
CA CYS A 72 -3.22 -4.34 -2.75
C CYS A 72 -2.18 -3.44 -2.05
N PHE A 73 -2.38 -2.13 -2.13
CA PHE A 73 -1.45 -1.14 -1.57
C PHE A 73 -1.16 -1.38 -0.09
N LEU A 74 -2.17 -1.74 0.71
CA LEU A 74 -1.95 -1.89 2.15
C LEU A 74 -1.13 -3.15 2.49
N VAL A 75 -1.32 -4.24 1.72
CA VAL A 75 -0.51 -5.46 1.82
C VAL A 75 0.93 -5.18 1.40
N LEU A 76 1.10 -4.46 0.28
CA LEU A 76 2.41 -4.02 -0.20
C LEU A 76 3.12 -3.09 0.79
N LYS A 77 2.40 -2.13 1.38
CA LYS A 77 2.92 -1.22 2.40
C LYS A 77 3.40 -1.95 3.66
N PHE A 78 2.63 -2.94 4.13
CA PHE A 78 3.06 -3.77 5.26
C PHE A 78 4.38 -4.47 4.97
N LEU A 79 4.51 -5.03 3.76
CA LEU A 79 5.72 -5.70 3.26
C LEU A 79 6.82 -4.72 2.82
N GLU A 80 6.62 -3.41 2.92
CA GLU A 80 7.53 -2.40 2.39
C GLU A 80 7.93 -2.71 0.95
N LEU A 81 6.96 -3.01 0.08
CA LEU A 81 7.17 -3.30 -1.34
C LEU A 81 6.41 -2.30 -2.21
N ASP A 82 6.97 -1.97 -3.38
CA ASP A 82 6.24 -1.31 -4.46
C ASP A 82 5.45 -2.34 -5.31
N SER A 83 4.63 -1.85 -6.25
CA SER A 83 3.85 -2.71 -7.15
C SER A 83 4.69 -3.54 -8.14
N ARG A 84 6.01 -3.31 -8.17
CA ARG A 84 6.98 -4.06 -8.97
C ARG A 84 7.77 -5.07 -8.13
N GLY A 85 7.53 -5.13 -6.82
CA GLY A 85 8.22 -6.00 -5.87
C GLY A 85 9.58 -5.48 -5.40
N ASN A 86 9.91 -4.21 -5.63
CA ASN A 86 11.09 -3.59 -5.05
C ASN A 86 10.80 -3.12 -3.63
N GLN A 87 11.81 -3.14 -2.76
CA GLN A 87 11.66 -2.60 -1.41
C GLN A 87 11.36 -1.09 -1.48
N TYR A 88 10.38 -0.65 -0.69
CA TYR A 88 10.07 0.76 -0.46
C TYR A 88 11.29 1.38 0.22
N LEU A 89 12.12 2.06 -0.56
CA LEU A 89 13.14 2.93 0.00
C LEU A 89 12.39 4.09 0.68
N LEU A 90 12.45 4.15 2.00
CA LEU A 90 12.04 5.32 2.76
C LEU A 90 12.77 6.52 2.16
N ALA A 91 12.00 7.37 1.50
CA ALA A 91 12.50 8.54 0.80
C ALA A 91 12.96 9.60 1.81
N GLU A 92 14.09 9.37 2.49
CA GLU A 92 14.84 10.46 3.12
C GLU A 92 15.67 11.24 2.08
N GLU A 93 15.77 10.77 0.82
CA GLU A 93 16.59 11.41 -0.22
C GLU A 93 15.92 11.51 -1.60
N THR A 94 14.61 11.76 -1.67
CA THR A 94 14.01 12.27 -2.92
C THR A 94 13.12 13.46 -2.64
N SER A 95 13.53 14.64 -3.12
CA SER A 95 12.76 15.89 -3.11
C SER A 95 11.47 15.86 -3.93
N ILE A 96 10.98 14.67 -4.33
CA ILE A 96 9.94 14.46 -5.34
C ILE A 96 8.70 13.72 -4.76
N ASN A 97 8.50 13.69 -3.43
CA ASN A 97 7.31 13.05 -2.86
C ASN A 97 6.57 13.93 -1.86
N THR A 98 6.19 15.13 -2.30
CA THR A 98 4.99 15.76 -1.75
C THR A 98 3.79 15.06 -2.40
N PRO A 99 3.10 14.10 -1.73
CA PRO A 99 1.86 13.56 -2.29
C PRO A 99 0.89 14.72 -2.47
N ALA A 100 0.06 14.71 -3.51
CA ALA A 100 -0.98 15.70 -3.73
C ALA A 100 -1.75 15.96 -2.42
N ILE A 101 -1.43 17.07 -1.75
CA ILE A 101 -1.71 17.31 -0.32
C ILE A 101 -3.21 17.46 -0.04
N ALA A 102 -4.03 17.65 -1.07
CA ALA A 102 -5.47 17.68 -0.93
C ALA A 102 -6.13 17.14 -2.19
N CYS A 103 -6.96 16.11 -2.04
CA CYS A 103 -8.01 15.80 -3.01
C CYS A 103 -9.32 16.44 -2.55
N ALA A 104 -10.12 16.92 -3.49
CA ALA A 104 -11.46 17.42 -3.22
C ALA A 104 -12.46 16.75 -4.17
N ILE A 105 -13.69 16.61 -3.71
CA ILE A 105 -14.80 16.11 -4.52
C ILE A 105 -15.64 17.32 -4.93
N VAL A 106 -15.96 17.41 -6.21
CA VAL A 106 -16.77 18.49 -6.75
C VAL A 106 -18.23 18.27 -6.34
N THR A 107 -18.79 19.20 -5.56
CA THR A 107 -20.17 19.15 -5.07
C THR A 107 -21.14 19.96 -5.93
N LYS A 108 -20.63 20.82 -6.81
CA LYS A 108 -21.41 21.63 -7.75
C LYS A 108 -20.65 21.78 -9.06
N ASP A 109 -21.36 21.68 -10.19
CA ASP A 109 -20.77 21.94 -11.50
C ASP A 109 -20.21 23.36 -11.56
N PHE A 110 -19.03 23.50 -12.15
CA PHE A 110 -18.36 24.76 -12.37
C PHE A 110 -17.85 24.79 -13.81
N GLU A 111 -18.22 25.82 -14.56
CA GLU A 111 -17.75 26.02 -15.93
C GLU A 111 -16.68 27.11 -15.93
N ALA A 112 -15.51 26.81 -16.50
CA ALA A 112 -14.39 27.74 -16.57
C ALA A 112 -14.77 28.98 -17.39
N GLN A 113 -14.53 30.16 -16.81
CA GLN A 113 -14.77 31.45 -17.47
C GLN A 113 -13.51 32.04 -18.12
N SER A 114 -12.35 31.46 -17.85
CA SER A 114 -11.06 31.83 -18.45
C SER A 114 -10.22 30.58 -18.71
N CYS A 115 -9.18 30.72 -19.54
CA CYS A 115 -8.24 29.63 -19.83
C CYS A 115 -7.40 29.20 -18.61
N GLU A 116 -7.38 29.99 -17.55
CA GLU A 116 -6.70 29.69 -16.29
C GLU A 116 -7.55 28.83 -15.35
N GLN A 117 -8.84 28.68 -15.65
CA GLN A 117 -9.80 27.92 -14.85
C GLN A 117 -10.07 26.55 -15.46
N LEU A 118 -10.36 25.56 -14.60
CA LEU A 118 -10.78 24.22 -15.00
C LEU A 118 -12.30 24.09 -14.86
N SER A 119 -12.96 23.54 -15.88
CA SER A 119 -14.36 23.14 -15.77
C SER A 119 -14.47 21.85 -14.97
N LEU A 120 -15.31 21.86 -13.93
CA LEU A 120 -15.47 20.76 -12.97
C LEU A 120 -16.89 20.23 -13.03
N ARG A 121 -17.03 18.90 -13.05
CA ARG A 121 -18.34 18.24 -12.93
C ARG A 121 -18.53 17.63 -11.56
N VAL A 122 -19.76 17.67 -11.04
CA VAL A 122 -20.16 16.99 -9.81
C VAL A 122 -19.65 15.54 -9.81
N CYS A 123 -19.17 15.09 -8.66
CA CYS A 123 -18.54 13.78 -8.45
C CYS A 123 -17.18 13.58 -9.14
N SER A 124 -16.60 14.59 -9.78
CA SER A 124 -15.19 14.53 -10.19
C SER A 124 -14.28 14.66 -8.97
N ILE A 125 -13.17 13.92 -8.96
CA ILE A 125 -12.12 14.03 -7.96
C ILE A 125 -11.01 14.91 -8.54
N ILE A 126 -10.64 15.97 -7.82
CA ILE A 126 -9.55 16.86 -8.19
C ILE A 126 -8.41 16.75 -7.20
N TYR A 127 -7.18 16.94 -7.70
CA TYR A 127 -5.96 16.90 -6.90
C TYR A 127 -5.28 18.26 -6.93
N ARG A 128 -4.93 18.79 -5.75
CA ARG A 128 -4.09 19.98 -5.65
C ARG A 128 -2.63 19.55 -5.80
N LYS A 129 -1.99 20.00 -6.88
CA LYS A 129 -0.54 19.95 -7.00
C LYS A 129 0.06 21.03 -6.10
N SER A 130 0.93 20.64 -5.18
CA SER A 130 1.76 21.56 -4.41
C SER A 130 3.05 21.79 -5.18
N ASP A 131 3.07 22.80 -6.06
CA ASP A 131 4.28 23.19 -6.78
C ASP A 131 5.28 23.82 -5.80
N MET A 132 6.36 23.10 -5.51
CA MET A 132 7.58 23.61 -4.91
C MET A 132 8.30 24.45 -5.97
N GLY A 133 8.03 25.75 -6.01
CA GLY A 133 8.83 26.74 -6.73
C GLY A 133 8.61 26.78 -8.25
N GLY A 134 7.93 27.83 -8.70
CA GLY A 134 8.03 28.33 -10.08
C GLY A 134 6.91 27.88 -11.01
N SER A 135 6.08 28.86 -11.37
CA SER A 135 5.08 28.85 -12.44
C SER A 135 3.77 28.11 -12.15
N ASN A 136 2.72 28.92 -11.94
CA ASN A 136 1.32 28.55 -11.76
C ASN A 136 0.73 27.90 -13.04
N TYR A 137 1.15 26.69 -13.37
CA TYR A 137 0.48 25.88 -14.37
C TYR A 137 -0.13 24.65 -13.71
N LEU A 138 -1.43 24.75 -13.43
CA LEU A 138 -2.29 23.58 -13.27
C LEU A 138 -2.18 22.78 -14.57
N SER A 139 -1.42 21.69 -14.53
CA SER A 139 -1.19 20.80 -15.65
C SER A 139 -1.60 19.38 -15.25
N PHE A 140 -2.57 18.84 -16.00
CA PHE A 140 -2.82 17.41 -16.17
C PHE A 140 -2.51 17.08 -17.64
#